data_AF-A0A9J6DXV6-F1
#
_entry.id   AF-A0A9J6DXV6-F1
#
_cell.length_a   1.000
_cell.length_b   1.000
_cell.length_c   1.000
_cell.angle_alpha   90.00
_cell.angle_beta   90.00
_cell.angle_gamma   90.00
#
_symmetry.space_group_name_H-M   'P 1'
#
loop_
_entity.id
_entity.type
_entity.pdbx_description
1 polymer ?
#
loop_
_entity_poly.entity_id
_entity_poly.type
_entity_poly.pdbx_seq_one_letter_code
_entity_poly.pdbx_strand_id
1 'polypeptide(L)'
;MVQETHNYFAHSSSRQAAYGNLYSNAAQEQTEPLKILSPSATRWLATADCIERILSQYDVLKMHFTNLPDKACSVRLLKEMYYDEKNRAYLLFLEPLLTHLKSVNEIFQGEDVDPLGIFEELQ
;
A
#
# COMPACT_ATOMS: atom_id res chain seq x y z
N MET A 1 -4.29 8.39 4.38
CA MET A 1 -3.69 7.15 4.91
C MET A 1 -2.48 6.70 4.10
N VAL A 2 -2.62 6.41 2.79
CA VAL A 2 -1.51 5.92 1.93
C VAL A 2 -0.31 6.88 1.93
N GLN A 3 -0.53 8.15 1.57
CA GLN A 3 0.52 9.18 1.56
C GLN A 3 1.17 9.36 2.94
N GLU A 4 0.37 9.44 4.00
CA GLU A 4 0.88 9.63 5.37
C GLU A 4 1.75 8.46 5.83
N THR A 5 1.37 7.23 5.45
CA THR A 5 2.16 6.03 5.76
C THR A 5 3.51 6.11 5.05
N HIS A 6 3.52 6.47 3.75
CA HIS A 6 4.76 6.69 3.01
C HIS A 6 5.62 7.77 3.68
N ASN A 7 5.07 8.94 3.97
CA ASN A 7 5.79 10.06 4.58
C ASN A 7 6.42 9.69 5.92
N TYR A 8 5.73 8.89 6.72
CA TYR A 8 6.25 8.41 8.01
C TYR A 8 7.54 7.61 7.85
N PHE A 9 7.61 6.72 6.86
CA PHE A 9 8.77 5.86 6.62
C PHE A 9 9.86 6.52 5.77
N ALA A 10 9.50 7.35 4.78
CA ALA A 10 10.43 7.90 3.80
C ALA A 10 11.59 8.70 4.42
N HIS A 11 11.36 9.33 5.57
CA HIS A 11 12.32 10.24 6.20
C HIS A 11 13.14 9.62 7.35
N SER A 12 13.03 8.32 7.62
CA SER A 12 13.75 7.72 8.74
C SER A 12 14.07 6.24 8.52
N SER A 13 15.35 5.95 8.31
CA SER A 13 15.89 4.58 8.31
C SER A 13 15.66 3.87 9.66
N SER A 14 15.72 4.61 10.77
CA SER A 14 15.41 4.06 12.10
C SER A 14 13.95 3.60 12.22
N ARG A 15 12.98 4.34 11.67
CA ARG A 15 11.58 3.90 11.62
C ARG A 15 11.39 2.67 10.74
N GLN A 16 12.05 2.63 9.59
CA GLN A 16 12.01 1.47 8.70
C GLN A 16 12.58 0.22 9.39
N ALA A 17 13.74 0.33 10.05
CA ALA A 17 14.34 -0.77 10.79
C ALA A 17 13.46 -1.23 11.97
N ALA A 18 12.88 -0.30 12.73
CA ALA A 18 11.96 -0.64 13.82
C ALA A 18 10.71 -1.40 13.31
N TYR A 19 10.17 -0.99 12.17
CA TYR A 19 9.06 -1.69 11.53
C TYR A 19 9.47 -3.05 10.96
N GLY A 20 10.63 -3.15 10.30
CA GLY A 20 11.17 -4.42 9.80
C GLY A 20 11.34 -5.47 10.91
N ASN A 21 11.88 -5.06 12.06
CA ASN A 21 11.98 -5.93 13.24
C ASN A 21 10.61 -6.36 13.77
N LEU A 22 9.61 -5.48 13.77
CA LEU A 22 8.25 -5.86 14.18
C LEU A 22 7.65 -6.85 13.17
N TYR A 23 7.83 -6.59 11.88
CA TYR A 23 7.26 -7.37 10.79
C TYR A 23 7.80 -8.80 10.78
N SER A 24 9.11 -9.00 10.84
CA SER A 24 9.71 -10.34 10.88
C SER A 24 9.25 -11.15 12.09
N ASN A 25 9.11 -10.50 13.25
CA ASN A 25 8.58 -11.14 14.45
C ASN A 25 7.08 -11.51 14.32
N ALA A 26 6.27 -10.66 13.69
CA ALA A 26 4.84 -10.88 13.52
C ALA A 26 4.52 -11.90 12.41
N ALA A 27 5.28 -11.90 11.32
CA ALA A 27 5.08 -12.77 10.17
C ALA A 27 5.60 -14.21 10.41
N GLN A 28 6.33 -14.46 11.50
CA GLN A 28 6.97 -15.76 11.82
C GLN A 28 7.94 -16.24 10.73
N GLU A 29 8.37 -15.34 9.85
CA GLU A 29 9.31 -15.58 8.77
C GLU A 29 10.40 -14.51 8.80
N GLN A 30 11.63 -14.86 8.40
CA GLN A 30 12.71 -13.89 8.18
C GLN A 30 12.52 -13.17 6.84
N THR A 31 11.32 -12.60 6.64
CA THR A 31 10.99 -11.83 5.44
C THR A 31 10.97 -10.35 5.76
N GLU A 32 11.59 -9.56 4.88
CA GLU A 32 11.57 -8.10 4.99
C GLU A 32 10.19 -7.57 4.53
N PRO A 33 9.66 -6.53 5.18
CA PRO A 33 8.42 -5.90 4.75
C PRO A 33 8.54 -5.32 3.35
N LEU A 34 7.43 -5.32 2.59
CA LEU A 34 7.39 -4.63 1.31
C LEU A 34 7.54 -3.12 1.53
N LYS A 35 8.45 -2.51 0.77
CA LYS A 35 8.69 -1.05 0.82
C LYS A 35 7.39 -0.29 0.57
N ILE A 36 7.01 0.60 1.49
CA ILE A 36 5.87 1.49 1.28
C ILE A 36 6.19 2.45 0.13
N LEU A 37 5.33 2.46 -0.88
CA LEU A 37 5.47 3.30 -2.07
C LEU A 37 4.85 4.69 -1.85
N SER A 38 5.41 5.69 -2.54
CA SER A 38 4.77 7.00 -2.63
C SER A 38 3.66 6.92 -3.67
N PRO A 39 2.42 7.35 -3.36
CA PRO A 39 1.46 7.56 -4.41
C PRO A 39 1.97 8.70 -5.32
N SER A 40 1.74 8.58 -6.62
CA SER A 40 2.16 9.58 -7.60
C SER A 40 0.99 10.49 -7.95
N ALA A 41 1.24 11.80 -8.04
CA ALA A 41 0.23 12.76 -8.47
C ALA A 41 -0.12 12.65 -9.97
N THR A 42 0.84 12.24 -10.80
CA THR A 42 0.68 12.17 -12.28
C THR A 42 0.59 10.75 -12.81
N ARG A 43 0.94 9.74 -12.00
CA ARG A 43 0.81 8.31 -12.32
C ARG A 43 -0.16 7.65 -11.35
N TRP A 44 -1.44 7.97 -11.50
CA TRP A 44 -2.51 7.46 -10.64
C TRP A 44 -2.57 5.93 -10.60
N LEU A 45 -2.06 5.23 -11.62
CA LEU A 45 -1.95 3.77 -11.64
C LEU A 45 -0.97 3.21 -10.60
N ALA A 46 0.06 3.97 -10.22
CA ALA A 46 0.96 3.58 -9.14
C ALA A 46 0.24 3.55 -7.77
N THR A 47 -0.95 4.15 -7.66
CA THR A 47 -1.77 4.08 -6.45
C THR A 47 -2.27 2.65 -6.19
N ALA A 48 -2.49 1.83 -7.22
CA ALA A 48 -2.86 0.42 -7.05
C ALA A 48 -1.78 -0.32 -6.23
N ASP A 49 -0.52 -0.23 -6.66
CA ASP A 49 0.62 -0.85 -5.97
C ASP A 49 0.81 -0.31 -4.54
N CYS A 50 0.52 0.97 -4.32
CA CYS A 50 0.59 1.57 -2.99
C CYS A 50 -0.46 0.98 -2.04
N ILE A 51 -1.68 0.80 -2.55
CA ILE A 51 -2.81 0.24 -1.78
C ILE A 51 -2.56 -1.23 -1.50
N GLU A 52 -2.16 -2.00 -2.51
CA GLU A 52 -1.83 -3.42 -2.40
C GLU A 52 -0.79 -3.66 -1.30
N ARG A 53 0.33 -2.90 -1.29
CA ARG A 53 1.39 -3.03 -0.28
C ARG A 53 0.97 -2.65 1.13
N ILE A 54 0.01 -1.74 1.27
CA ILE A 54 -0.56 -1.38 2.58
C ILE A 54 -1.52 -2.47 3.04
N LEU A 55 -2.36 -2.99 2.16
CA LEU A 55 -3.32 -4.06 2.49
C LEU A 55 -2.62 -5.36 2.86
N SER A 56 -1.56 -5.76 2.13
CA SER A 56 -0.80 -6.98 2.41
C SER A 56 -0.08 -6.98 3.76
N GLN A 57 0.15 -5.78 4.32
CA GLN A 57 0.84 -5.61 5.61
C GLN A 57 -0.04 -4.90 6.66
N TYR A 58 -1.35 -4.82 6.42
CA TYR A 58 -2.25 -3.91 7.14
C TYR A 58 -2.25 -4.14 8.65
N ASP A 59 -2.34 -5.40 9.08
CA ASP A 59 -2.45 -5.75 10.50
C ASP A 59 -1.15 -5.46 11.26
N VAL A 60 0.01 -5.67 10.61
CA VAL A 60 1.31 -5.33 11.19
C VAL A 60 1.52 -3.81 11.24
N LEU A 61 1.09 -3.07 10.21
CA LEU A 61 1.09 -1.61 10.22
C LEU A 61 0.19 -1.06 11.33
N LYS A 62 -1.02 -1.60 11.49
CA LYS A 62 -1.94 -1.25 12.57
C LYS A 62 -1.31 -1.50 13.94
N MET A 63 -0.68 -2.65 14.14
CA MET A 63 0.05 -2.99 15.36
C MET A 63 1.20 -1.99 15.61
N HIS A 64 1.99 -1.69 14.57
CA HIS A 64 3.10 -0.73 14.64
C HIS A 64 2.64 0.62 15.18
N PHE A 65 1.64 1.24 14.53
CA PHE A 65 1.16 2.57 14.93
C PHE A 65 0.43 2.55 16.27
N THR A 66 -0.20 1.44 16.65
CA THR A 66 -0.85 1.30 17.97
C THR A 66 0.18 1.29 19.11
N ASN A 67 1.34 0.66 18.89
CA ASN A 67 2.40 0.51 19.90
C ASN A 67 3.31 1.73 20.03
N LEU A 68 3.23 2.69 19.12
CA LEU A 68 4.03 3.92 19.20
C LEU A 68 3.45 4.91 20.22
N PRO A 69 4.31 5.69 20.88
CA PRO A 69 3.86 6.74 21.78
C PRO A 69 3.25 7.91 20.98
N ASP A 70 2.14 8.47 21.46
CA ASP A 70 1.40 9.57 20.82
C ASP A 70 2.08 10.94 21.00
N LYS A 71 3.38 11.02 20.73
CA LYS A 71 4.18 12.27 20.84
C LYS A 71 4.13 13.13 19.57
N ALA A 72 4.08 12.50 18.40
CA ALA A 72 4.08 13.18 17.12
C ALA A 72 2.67 13.22 16.51
N CYS A 73 2.29 14.36 15.92
CA CYS A 73 0.99 14.53 15.28
C CYS A 73 0.72 13.48 14.19
N SER A 74 1.73 13.18 13.36
CA SER A 74 1.64 12.17 12.29
C SER A 74 1.41 10.76 12.82
N VAL A 75 2.00 10.39 13.96
CA VAL A 75 1.80 9.08 14.59
C VAL A 75 0.36 8.94 15.08
N ARG A 76 -0.16 9.97 15.77
CA ARG A 76 -1.54 9.99 16.24
C ARG A 76 -2.53 9.88 15.07
N LEU A 77 -2.31 10.66 14.02
CA LEU A 77 -3.14 10.62 12.81
C LEU A 77 -3.14 9.22 12.17
N LEU A 78 -1.96 8.61 12.02
CA LEU A 78 -1.84 7.27 11.44
C LEU A 78 -2.52 6.21 12.33
N LYS A 79 -2.33 6.30 13.65
CA LYS A 79 -3.00 5.41 14.61
C LYS A 79 -4.52 5.49 14.49
N GLU A 80 -5.08 6.70 14.41
CA GLU A 80 -6.52 6.91 14.17
C GLU A 80 -6.96 6.33 12.81
N MET A 81 -6.20 6.57 11.74
CA MET A 81 -6.51 6.06 10.40
C MET A 81 -6.53 4.53 10.32
N TYR A 82 -5.56 3.85 10.94
CA TYR A 82 -5.49 2.38 10.96
C TYR A 82 -6.46 1.72 11.95
N TYR A 83 -7.01 2.49 12.90
CA TYR A 83 -8.04 2.00 13.82
C TYR A 83 -9.46 2.13 13.25
N ASP A 84 -9.72 3.10 12.38
CA ASP A 84 -11.01 3.20 11.68
C ASP A 84 -11.10 2.18 10.55
N GLU A 85 -11.85 1.09 10.81
CA GLU A 85 -12.11 0.01 9.84
C GLU A 85 -12.73 0.50 8.53
N LYS A 86 -13.36 1.68 8.50
CA LYS A 86 -13.86 2.28 7.25
C LYS A 86 -12.72 2.57 6.27
N ASN A 87 -11.55 2.96 6.75
CA ASN A 87 -10.39 3.19 5.89
C ASN A 87 -9.90 1.88 5.27
N ARG A 88 -9.87 0.79 6.05
CA ARG A 88 -9.55 -0.54 5.53
C ARG A 88 -10.57 -1.00 4.51
N ALA A 89 -11.86 -0.87 4.82
CA ALA A 89 -12.95 -1.25 3.93
C ALA A 89 -12.90 -0.47 2.62
N TYR A 90 -12.60 0.84 2.66
CA TYR A 90 -12.44 1.66 1.47
C TYR A 90 -11.26 1.21 0.61
N LEU A 91 -10.11 0.87 1.22
CA LEU A 91 -8.97 0.33 0.48
C LEU A 91 -9.28 -1.04 -0.14
N LEU A 92 -9.90 -1.95 0.60
CA LEU A 92 -10.32 -3.27 0.10
C LEU A 92 -11.31 -3.16 -1.06
N PHE A 93 -12.18 -2.15 -1.02
CA PHE A 93 -13.11 -1.87 -2.12
C PHE A 93 -12.38 -1.31 -3.36
N LEU A 94 -11.43 -0.40 -3.17
CA LEU A 94 -10.71 0.24 -4.27
C LEU A 94 -9.66 -0.65 -4.94
N GLU A 95 -8.99 -1.52 -4.19
CA GLU A 95 -7.88 -2.35 -4.67
C GLU A 95 -8.23 -3.12 -5.95
N PRO A 96 -9.29 -3.96 -6.01
CA PRO A 96 -9.57 -4.75 -7.21
C PRO A 96 -9.93 -3.88 -8.42
N LEU A 97 -10.59 -2.73 -8.19
CA LEU A 97 -10.94 -1.79 -9.27
C LEU A 97 -9.69 -1.16 -9.88
N LEU A 98 -8.76 -0.72 -9.04
CA LEU A 98 -7.53 -0.08 -9.48
C LEU A 98 -6.58 -1.09 -10.12
N THR A 99 -6.50 -2.30 -9.59
CA THR A 99 -5.71 -3.41 -10.15
C THR A 99 -6.22 -3.79 -11.55
N HIS A 100 -7.54 -3.92 -11.73
CA HIS A 100 -8.12 -4.17 -13.05
C HIS A 100 -7.83 -3.02 -14.04
N LEU A 101 -8.07 -1.77 -13.64
CA LEU A 101 -7.78 -0.61 -14.50
C LEU A 101 -6.31 -0.50 -14.87
N LYS A 102 -5.41 -0.87 -13.95
CA LYS A 102 -3.96 -0.92 -14.21
C LYS A 102 -3.63 -1.99 -15.24
N SER A 103 -4.16 -3.21 -15.08
CA SER A 103 -3.96 -4.30 -16.04
C SER A 103 -4.45 -3.93 -17.44
N VAL A 104 -5.66 -3.36 -17.55
CA VAL A 104 -6.20 -2.87 -18.83
C VAL A 104 -5.28 -1.81 -19.45
N ASN A 105 -4.81 -0.85 -18.66
CA ASN A 105 -3.90 0.16 -19.17
C ASN A 105 -2.55 -0.41 -19.61
N GLU A 106 -2.02 -1.42 -18.93
CA GLU A 106 -0.79 -2.12 -19.33
C GLU A 106 -0.96 -2.81 -20.69
N ILE A 107 -2.12 -3.44 -20.93
CA ILE A 107 -2.48 -4.01 -22.24
C ILE A 107 -2.45 -2.93 -23.33
N PHE A 108 -3.09 -1.77 -23.09
CA PHE A 108 -3.11 -0.67 -24.08
C PHE A 108 -1.74 -0.01 -24.32
N GLN A 109 -0.79 -0.16 -23.40
CA GLN A 109 0.56 0.38 -23.52
C GLN A 109 1.55 -0.60 -24.19
N GLY A 110 1.13 -1.83 -24.52
CA GLY A 110 1.98 -2.78 -25.22
C GLY A 110 2.34 -2.32 -26.64
N GLU A 111 3.58 -2.60 -27.07
CA GLU A 111 4.10 -2.15 -28.36
C GLU A 111 3.64 -3.01 -29.55
N ASP A 112 3.14 -4.24 -29.31
CA ASP A 112 2.82 -5.24 -30.34
C ASP A 112 1.58 -6.06 -29.97
N VAL A 113 0.46 -5.36 -29.71
CA VAL A 113 -0.76 -5.99 -29.15
C VAL A 113 -1.74 -6.34 -30.26
N ASP A 114 -2.10 -7.63 -30.36
CA ASP A 114 -3.11 -8.12 -31.30
C ASP A 114 -4.50 -7.59 -30.92
N PRO A 115 -5.17 -6.78 -31.77
CA PRO A 115 -6.49 -6.22 -31.47
C PRO A 115 -7.57 -7.26 -31.17
N LEU A 116 -7.45 -8.48 -31.72
CA LEU A 116 -8.40 -9.57 -31.47
C LEU A 116 -8.18 -10.21 -30.08
N GLY A 117 -6.92 -10.39 -29.67
CA GLY A 117 -6.59 -10.85 -28.33
C GLY A 117 -7.04 -9.89 -27.23
N ILE A 118 -6.94 -8.57 -27.46
CA ILE A 118 -7.45 -7.55 -26.52
C ILE A 118 -8.96 -7.68 -26.31
N PHE A 119 -9.72 -7.96 -27.37
CA PHE A 119 -11.17 -8.10 -27.27
C PHE A 119 -11.56 -9.30 -26.40
N GLU A 120 -10.81 -10.41 -26.48
CA GLU A 120 -11.04 -11.59 -25.65
C GLU A 120 -10.65 -11.38 -24.18
N GLU A 121 -9.57 -10.64 -23.89
CA GLU A 121 -9.14 -10.34 -22.51
C GLU A 121 -10.05 -9.34 -21.77
N LEU A 122 -10.78 -8.50 -22.50
CA LEU A 122 -11.66 -7.47 -21.93
C LEU A 122 -13.11 -7.93 -21.70
N GLN A 123 -13.48 -9.16 -22.08
CA GLN A 123 -14.85 -9.69 -22.01
C GLN A 123 -15.08 -10.53 -20.75
#